data_AF-A0A2P2I8K6-F1
#
_entry.id   AF-A0A2P2I8K6-F1
#
_cell.length_a   1.000
_cell.length_b   1.000
_cell.length_c   1.000
_cell.angle_alpha   90.00
_cell.angle_beta   90.00
_cell.angle_gamma   90.00
#
_symmetry.space_group_name_H-M   'P 1'
#
loop_
_entity.id
_entity.type
_entity.pdbx_description
1 polymer ?
#
loop_
_entity_poly.entity_id
_entity_poly.type
_entity_poly.pdbx_seq_one_letter_code
_entity_poly.pdbx_strand_id
1 'polypeptide(L)'
;MEFWKKTCLLLCLYGFFKEMRPSESYLTEYLLGPVQDLTEDEVYYEIYPVWTYTYTALLVLAFLLTDLLRYKPIILVESTFYIVTWCLLVWARGVPWMKTVEFCYGITTAAGMAYFTYIYVQVPPSQYQRVASYTRTAYLVGRFFSGLLGQVLYSTDLMDAYTLNYLSLGSVTIALGFAVC
;
A
#
# COMPACT_ATOMS: atom_id res chain seq x y z
N MET A 1 -4.97 -26.34 -12.67
CA MET A 1 -4.83 -24.95 -13.16
C MET A 1 -3.39 -24.76 -13.61
N GLU A 2 -3.15 -24.21 -14.81
CA GLU A 2 -1.78 -23.93 -15.26
C GLU A 2 -1.09 -22.98 -14.28
N PHE A 3 0.21 -23.20 -14.03
CA PHE A 3 0.99 -22.47 -13.03
C PHE A 3 0.85 -20.94 -13.16
N TRP A 4 0.95 -20.42 -14.38
CA TRP A 4 0.84 -18.98 -14.65
C TRP A 4 -0.54 -18.40 -14.33
N LYS A 5 -1.62 -19.18 -14.45
CA LYS A 5 -2.98 -18.75 -14.07
C LYS A 5 -3.10 -18.62 -12.55
N LYS A 6 -2.46 -19.51 -11.79
CA LYS A 6 -2.38 -19.43 -10.33
C LYS A 6 -1.63 -18.19 -9.89
N THR A 7 -0.46 -17.94 -10.47
CA THR A 7 0.33 -16.74 -10.18
C THR A 7 -0.42 -15.46 -10.54
N CYS A 8 -1.08 -15.42 -11.70
CA CYS A 8 -1.93 -14.30 -12.09
C CYS A 8 -3.04 -14.02 -11.07
N LEU A 9 -3.75 -15.06 -10.61
CA LEU A 9 -4.82 -14.91 -9.62
C LEU A 9 -4.28 -14.37 -8.29
N LEU A 10 -3.16 -14.93 -7.80
CA LEU A 10 -2.51 -14.47 -6.57
C LEU A 10 -2.07 -13.01 -6.67
N LEU A 11 -1.51 -12.59 -7.80
CA LEU A 11 -1.12 -11.20 -8.03
C LEU A 11 -2.32 -10.26 -8.11
N CYS A 12 -3.42 -10.67 -8.74
CA CYS A 12 -4.64 -9.87 -8.77
C CYS A 12 -5.22 -9.69 -7.35
N LEU A 13 -5.27 -10.76 -6.56
CA LEU A 13 -5.73 -10.70 -5.17
C LEU A 13 -4.81 -9.82 -4.32
N TYR A 14 -3.49 -9.99 -4.44
CA TYR A 14 -2.51 -9.13 -3.79
C TYR A 14 -2.73 -7.65 -4.14
N GLY A 15 -2.86 -7.32 -5.43
CA GLY A 15 -3.11 -5.96 -5.90
C GLY A 15 -4.41 -5.35 -5.42
N PHE A 16 -5.46 -6.16 -5.31
CA PHE A 16 -6.74 -5.73 -4.77
C PHE A 16 -6.61 -5.38 -3.28
N PHE A 17 -6.12 -6.31 -2.47
CA PHE A 17 -6.04 -6.12 -1.02
C PHE A 17 -4.99 -5.08 -0.61
N LYS A 18 -3.87 -4.96 -1.32
CA LYS A 18 -2.87 -3.94 -1.01
C LYS A 18 -3.40 -2.51 -1.23
N GLU A 19 -4.35 -2.33 -2.15
CA GLU A 19 -4.93 -1.02 -2.47
C GLU A 19 -6.26 -0.77 -1.75
N MET A 20 -6.91 -1.80 -1.21
CA MET A 20 -8.13 -1.65 -0.42
C MET A 20 -7.78 -1.12 0.99
N ARG A 21 -7.48 0.18 1.08
CA ARG A 21 -7.05 0.86 2.31
C ARG A 21 -7.94 2.08 2.61
N PRO A 22 -9.17 1.86 3.12
CA PRO A 22 -10.17 2.91 3.27
C PRO A 22 -9.72 4.12 4.10
N SER A 23 -8.77 3.94 5.02
CA SER A 23 -8.23 5.02 5.84
C SER A 23 -7.37 6.04 5.09
N GLU A 24 -6.85 5.70 3.90
CA GLU A 24 -5.90 6.56 3.17
C GLU A 24 -6.52 7.91 2.79
N SER A 25 -7.81 7.94 2.44
CA SER A 25 -8.54 9.18 2.12
C SER A 25 -8.77 10.09 3.32
N TYR A 26 -8.66 9.56 4.54
CA TYR A 26 -8.91 10.26 5.80
C TYR A 26 -7.64 10.46 6.63
N LEU A 27 -6.45 10.25 6.03
CA LEU A 27 -5.19 10.32 6.76
C LEU A 27 -4.95 11.71 7.38
N THR A 28 -5.15 12.79 6.62
CA THR A 28 -4.98 14.15 7.15
C THR A 28 -5.92 14.40 8.32
N GLU A 29 -7.18 14.01 8.19
CA GLU A 29 -8.17 14.15 9.27
C GLU A 29 -7.79 13.31 10.49
N TYR A 30 -7.26 12.10 10.29
CA TYR A 30 -6.75 11.27 11.37
C TYR A 30 -5.58 11.93 12.12
N LEU A 31 -4.65 12.55 11.41
CA LEU A 31 -3.47 13.20 12.00
C LEU A 31 -3.82 14.49 12.77
N LEU A 32 -4.79 15.27 12.27
CA LEU A 32 -5.29 16.47 12.94
C LEU A 32 -6.36 16.16 14.00
N GLY A 33 -6.90 14.94 13.97
CA GLY A 33 -7.94 14.49 14.88
C GLY A 33 -7.42 14.32 16.31
N PRO A 34 -8.34 14.13 17.27
CA PRO A 34 -8.03 14.14 18.71
C PRO A 34 -7.09 13.00 19.16
N VAL A 35 -6.89 11.99 18.31
CA VAL A 35 -6.04 10.84 18.61
C VAL A 35 -4.56 11.15 18.43
N GLN A 36 -4.21 11.91 17.40
CA GLN A 36 -2.82 12.29 17.10
C GLN A 36 -2.54 13.73 17.55
N ASP A 37 -3.55 14.60 17.50
CA ASP A 37 -3.53 15.99 17.99
C ASP A 37 -2.35 16.79 17.44
N LEU A 38 -2.08 16.64 16.14
CA LEU A 38 -1.00 17.34 15.45
C LEU A 38 -1.51 18.63 14.82
N THR A 39 -0.62 19.60 14.69
CA THR A 39 -0.93 20.86 14.00
C THR A 39 -0.84 20.68 12.48
N GLU A 40 -1.58 21.52 11.74
CA GLU A 40 -1.50 21.54 10.26
C GLU A 40 -0.07 21.77 9.78
N ASP A 41 0.67 22.67 10.44
CA ASP A 41 2.05 22.97 10.08
C ASP A 41 2.97 21.75 10.21
N GLU A 42 2.85 20.98 11.31
CA GLU A 42 3.61 19.74 11.49
C GLU A 42 3.27 18.70 10.42
N VAL A 43 1.97 18.54 10.11
CA VAL A 43 1.52 17.55 9.11
C VAL A 43 2.03 17.91 7.71
N TYR A 44 1.81 19.14 7.26
CA TYR A 44 2.12 19.54 5.88
C TYR A 44 3.59 19.84 5.64
N TYR A 45 4.31 20.43 6.60
CA TYR A 45 5.69 20.86 6.40
C TYR A 45 6.73 19.91 6.99
N GLU A 46 6.37 19.09 7.98
CA GLU A 46 7.32 18.17 8.60
C GLU A 46 7.09 16.71 8.26
N ILE A 47 5.83 16.26 8.19
CA ILE A 47 5.50 14.83 8.05
C ILE A 47 5.39 14.44 6.57
N TYR A 48 4.44 15.01 5.82
CA TYR A 48 4.21 14.63 4.42
C TYR A 48 5.41 14.76 3.48
N PRO A 49 6.32 15.74 3.63
CA PRO A 49 7.50 15.83 2.77
C PRO A 49 8.42 14.61 2.88
N VAL A 50 8.44 13.93 4.05
CA VAL A 50 9.28 12.74 4.26
C VAL A 50 8.95 11.65 3.27
N TRP A 51 7.67 11.40 2.98
CA TRP A 51 7.26 10.42 1.98
C TRP A 51 7.81 10.77 0.60
N THR A 52 7.63 12.02 0.16
CA THR A 52 8.07 12.48 -1.17
C THR A 52 9.59 12.34 -1.33
N TYR A 53 10.36 12.78 -0.33
CA TYR A 53 11.82 12.68 -0.38
C TYR A 53 12.31 11.24 -0.32
N THR A 54 11.72 10.42 0.54
CA THR A 54 12.07 9.00 0.67
C THR A 54 11.76 8.25 -0.63
N TYR A 55 10.56 8.43 -1.18
CA TYR A 55 10.17 7.82 -2.44
C TYR A 55 11.11 8.22 -3.58
N THR A 56 11.38 9.52 -3.73
CA THR A 56 12.26 10.03 -4.80
C THR A 56 13.68 9.50 -4.68
N ALA A 57 14.26 9.51 -3.48
CA ALA A 57 15.62 9.02 -3.24
C ALA A 57 15.73 7.51 -3.49
N LEU A 58 14.71 6.75 -3.10
CA LEU A 58 14.71 5.29 -3.21
C LEU A 58 14.25 4.80 -4.59
N LEU A 59 13.65 5.62 -5.45
CA LEU A 59 13.13 5.19 -6.74
C LEU A 59 14.20 4.50 -7.60
N VAL A 60 15.39 5.10 -7.68
CA VAL A 60 16.52 4.57 -8.46
C VAL A 60 17.02 3.25 -7.85
N LEU A 61 17.12 3.20 -6.52
CA LEU A 61 17.55 2.01 -5.80
C LEU A 61 16.55 0.87 -5.94
N ALA A 62 15.25 1.16 -5.79
CA ALA A 62 14.18 0.19 -5.94
C ALA A 62 14.17 -0.40 -7.36
N PHE A 63 14.36 0.42 -8.39
CA PHE A 63 14.49 -0.05 -9.77
C PHE A 63 15.66 -1.04 -9.93
N LEU A 64 16.86 -0.66 -9.49
CA LEU A 64 18.06 -1.51 -9.60
C LEU A 64 17.95 -2.80 -8.78
N LEU A 65 17.46 -2.69 -7.53
CA LEU A 65 17.29 -3.82 -6.63
C LEU A 65 16.22 -4.80 -7.12
N THR A 66 15.19 -4.30 -7.80
CA THR A 66 14.12 -5.14 -8.36
C THR A 66 14.66 -6.11 -9.41
N ASP A 67 15.55 -5.63 -10.29
CA ASP A 67 16.19 -6.47 -11.30
C ASP A 67 17.23 -7.42 -10.67
N LEU A 68 17.97 -6.97 -9.64
CA LEU A 68 18.97 -7.79 -8.96
C LEU A 68 18.35 -8.92 -8.12
N LEU A 69 17.29 -8.63 -7.36
CA LEU A 69 16.68 -9.54 -6.39
C LEU A 69 15.53 -10.39 -6.96
N ARG A 70 15.27 -10.32 -8.27
CA ARG A 70 14.23 -11.11 -8.97
C ARG A 70 12.82 -10.90 -8.43
N TYR A 71 12.43 -9.63 -8.21
CA TYR A 71 11.06 -9.14 -7.95
C TYR A 71 10.33 -9.67 -6.69
N LYS A 72 10.23 -10.99 -6.46
CA LYS A 72 9.46 -11.59 -5.33
C LYS A 72 9.93 -11.08 -3.96
N PRO A 73 11.24 -10.98 -3.65
CA PRO A 73 11.70 -10.40 -2.38
C PRO A 73 11.29 -8.93 -2.21
N ILE A 74 11.26 -8.15 -3.29
CA ILE A 74 10.84 -6.74 -3.23
C ILE A 74 9.36 -6.63 -2.90
N ILE A 75 8.51 -7.50 -3.46
CA ILE A 75 7.07 -7.53 -3.14
C ILE A 75 6.84 -7.90 -1.65
N LEU A 76 7.65 -8.80 -1.09
CA LEU A 76 7.57 -9.15 0.33
C LEU A 76 8.03 -7.99 1.22
N VAL A 77 9.11 -7.31 0.85
CA VAL A 77 9.57 -6.09 1.53
C VAL A 77 8.48 -5.02 1.48
N GLU A 78 7.92 -4.74 0.30
CA GLU A 78 6.78 -3.83 0.12
C GLU A 78 5.64 -4.15 1.10
N SER A 79 5.15 -5.39 1.06
CA SER A 79 4.04 -5.83 1.91
C SER A 79 4.33 -5.72 3.40
N THR A 80 5.58 -5.99 3.80
CA THR A 80 6.00 -5.90 5.21
C THR A 80 6.03 -4.45 5.67
N PHE A 81 6.58 -3.53 4.86
CA PHE A 81 6.59 -2.12 5.18
C PHE A 81 5.20 -1.51 5.20
N TYR A 82 4.25 -1.98 4.36
CA TYR A 82 2.84 -1.62 4.51
C TYR A 82 2.28 -1.98 5.89
N ILE A 83 2.49 -3.20 6.36
CA ILE A 83 2.01 -3.58 7.70
C ILE A 83 2.66 -2.69 8.75
N VAL A 84 3.97 -2.44 8.69
CA VAL A 84 4.66 -1.54 9.62
C VAL A 84 4.05 -0.14 9.61
N THR A 85 3.80 0.46 8.44
CA THR A 85 3.16 1.77 8.29
C THR A 85 1.81 1.81 9.01
N TRP A 86 0.93 0.85 8.75
CA TRP A 86 -0.40 0.83 9.37
C TRP A 86 -0.37 0.47 10.86
N CYS A 87 0.55 -0.38 11.30
CA CYS A 87 0.80 -0.63 12.72
C CYS A 87 1.20 0.66 13.44
N LEU A 88 2.15 1.41 12.87
CA LEU A 88 2.60 2.68 13.44
C LEU A 88 1.47 3.72 13.43
N LEU A 89 0.66 3.80 12.36
CA LEU A 89 -0.51 4.67 12.34
C LEU A 89 -1.47 4.35 13.49
N VAL A 90 -1.77 3.08 13.75
CA VAL A 90 -2.72 2.68 14.78
C VAL A 90 -2.18 2.91 16.20
N TRP A 91 -0.94 2.56 16.47
CA TRP A 91 -0.40 2.48 17.84
C TRP A 91 0.61 3.55 18.24
N ALA A 92 1.34 4.14 17.28
CA ALA A 92 2.34 5.16 17.58
C ALA A 92 1.73 6.57 17.55
N ARG A 93 2.32 7.49 18.33
CA ARG A 93 1.81 8.85 18.53
C ARG A 93 2.93 9.86 18.48
N GLY A 94 2.66 11.03 17.89
CA GLY A 94 3.57 12.15 17.82
C GLY A 94 4.43 12.22 16.55
N VAL A 95 4.98 13.40 16.31
CA VAL A 95 5.65 13.77 15.05
C VAL A 95 6.78 12.82 14.63
N PRO A 96 7.72 12.39 15.50
CA PRO A 96 8.81 11.50 15.07
C PRO A 96 8.30 10.15 14.52
N TRP A 97 7.22 9.64 15.12
CA TRP A 97 6.61 8.40 14.67
C TRP A 97 5.85 8.59 13.36
N MET A 98 5.14 9.70 13.17
CA MET A 98 4.48 9.99 11.90
C MET A 98 5.47 10.25 10.76
N LYS A 99 6.64 10.84 11.04
CA LYS A 99 7.76 10.87 10.07
C LYS A 99 8.23 9.47 9.70
N THR A 100 8.29 8.55 10.67
CA THR A 100 8.67 7.16 10.43
C THR A 100 7.60 6.42 9.59
N VAL A 101 6.31 6.69 9.84
CA VAL A 101 5.19 6.20 9.01
C VAL A 101 5.41 6.59 7.56
N GLU A 102 5.64 7.86 7.28
CA GLU A 102 5.84 8.39 5.91
C GLU A 102 7.12 7.84 5.27
N PHE A 103 8.20 7.65 6.04
CA PHE A 103 9.41 6.99 5.57
C PHE A 103 9.14 5.54 5.14
N CYS A 104 8.49 4.75 6.00
CA CYS A 104 8.08 3.37 5.67
C CYS A 104 7.13 3.32 4.47
N TYR A 105 6.19 4.27 4.39
CA TYR A 105 5.26 4.37 3.27
C TYR A 105 5.97 4.74 1.96
N GLY A 106 6.99 5.60 2.03
CA GLY A 106 7.83 5.98 0.90
C GLY A 106 8.64 4.81 0.34
N ILE A 107 9.23 3.98 1.21
CA ILE A 107 9.88 2.70 0.82
C ILE A 107 8.88 1.83 0.07
N THR A 108 7.67 1.71 0.61
CA THR A 108 6.64 0.85 0.03
C THR A 108 6.19 1.34 -1.34
N THR A 109 6.01 2.65 -1.48
CA THR A 109 5.67 3.29 -2.76
C THR A 109 6.76 3.05 -3.81
N ALA A 110 8.04 3.13 -3.42
CA ALA A 110 9.16 2.87 -4.32
C ALA A 110 9.23 1.39 -4.74
N ALA A 111 9.05 0.48 -3.79
CA ALA A 111 9.06 -0.97 -4.02
C ALA A 111 7.86 -1.45 -4.86
N GLY A 112 6.74 -0.72 -4.84
CA GLY A 112 5.50 -1.09 -5.54
C GLY A 112 5.61 -1.18 -7.07
N MET A 113 6.66 -0.64 -7.68
CA MET A 113 6.91 -0.85 -9.12
C MET A 113 7.20 -2.32 -9.46
N ALA A 114 7.82 -3.07 -8.54
CA ALA A 114 8.16 -4.48 -8.73
C ALA A 114 6.92 -5.36 -8.95
N TYR A 115 5.79 -4.99 -8.35
CA TYR A 115 4.53 -5.70 -8.51
C TYR A 115 4.05 -5.71 -9.97
N PHE A 116 4.09 -4.57 -10.65
CA PHE A 116 3.62 -4.46 -12.03
C PHE A 116 4.55 -5.16 -13.02
N THR A 117 5.86 -5.21 -12.72
CA THR A 117 6.86 -5.84 -13.59
C THR A 117 6.96 -7.35 -13.39
N TYR A 118 6.67 -7.85 -12.20
CA TYR A 118 6.75 -9.29 -11.88
C TYR A 118 5.84 -10.17 -12.76
N ILE A 119 4.70 -9.64 -13.22
CA ILE A 119 3.78 -10.33 -14.13
C ILE A 119 4.52 -10.83 -15.39
N TYR A 120 5.40 -10.01 -15.96
CA TYR A 120 6.06 -10.32 -17.22
C TYR A 120 7.10 -11.44 -17.09
N VAL A 121 7.57 -11.71 -15.87
CA VAL A 121 8.51 -12.81 -15.57
C VAL A 121 7.77 -14.15 -15.46
N GLN A 122 6.50 -14.14 -15.03
CA GLN A 122 5.76 -15.36 -14.66
C GLN A 122 4.77 -15.84 -15.74
N VAL A 123 4.54 -15.03 -16.77
CA VAL A 123 3.49 -15.25 -17.77
C VAL A 123 4.13 -15.36 -19.16
N PRO A 124 3.60 -16.19 -20.07
CA PRO A 124 4.09 -16.23 -21.45
C PRO A 124 3.76 -14.93 -22.21
N PRO A 125 4.61 -14.48 -23.15
CA PRO A 125 4.41 -13.23 -23.89
C PRO A 125 3.05 -13.10 -24.59
N SER A 126 2.47 -14.22 -25.04
CA SER A 126 1.15 -14.26 -25.68
C SER A 126 -0.01 -13.81 -24.79
N GLN A 127 0.18 -13.77 -23.47
CA GLN A 127 -0.85 -13.40 -22.49
C GLN A 127 -0.55 -12.07 -21.78
N TYR A 128 0.56 -11.38 -22.08
CA TYR A 128 0.97 -10.16 -21.38
C TYR A 128 -0.13 -9.10 -21.33
N GLN A 129 -0.76 -8.79 -22.46
CA GLN A 129 -1.81 -7.78 -22.52
C GLN A 129 -3.01 -8.14 -21.62
N ARG A 130 -3.44 -9.41 -21.64
CA ARG A 130 -4.58 -9.88 -20.84
C ARG A 130 -4.27 -9.85 -19.35
N VAL A 131 -3.12 -10.40 -18.95
CA VAL A 131 -2.76 -10.47 -17.53
C VAL A 131 -2.45 -9.08 -16.96
N ALA A 132 -1.77 -8.21 -17.71
CA ALA A 132 -1.56 -6.83 -17.31
C ALA A 132 -2.90 -6.10 -17.11
N SER A 133 -3.87 -6.32 -18.01
CA SER A 133 -5.22 -5.74 -17.90
C SER A 133 -5.96 -6.25 -16.66
N TYR A 134 -5.94 -7.55 -16.38
CA TYR A 134 -6.57 -8.11 -15.18
C TYR A 134 -5.94 -7.56 -13.90
N THR A 135 -4.62 -7.49 -13.87
CA THR A 135 -3.87 -7.04 -12.70
C THR A 135 -4.08 -5.55 -12.43
N ARG A 136 -4.13 -4.74 -13.50
CA ARG A 136 -4.48 -3.31 -13.41
C ARG A 136 -5.94 -3.09 -13.00
N THR A 137 -6.85 -3.92 -13.50
CA THR A 137 -8.26 -3.89 -13.10
C THR A 137 -8.41 -4.21 -11.62
N ALA A 138 -7.79 -5.28 -11.13
CA ALA A 138 -7.83 -5.65 -9.72
C ALA A 138 -7.29 -4.54 -8.81
N TYR A 139 -6.18 -3.91 -9.21
CA TYR A 139 -5.61 -2.73 -8.53
C TYR A 139 -6.63 -1.58 -8.45
N LEU A 140 -7.23 -1.19 -9.58
CA LEU A 140 -8.19 -0.08 -9.64
C LEU A 140 -9.48 -0.39 -8.88
N VAL A 141 -9.95 -1.64 -8.96
CA VAL A 141 -11.11 -2.11 -8.21
C VAL A 141 -10.82 -2.06 -6.70
N GLY A 142 -9.63 -2.45 -6.25
CA GLY A 142 -9.20 -2.30 -4.86
C GLY A 142 -9.27 -0.84 -4.38
N ARG A 143 -8.75 0.11 -5.18
CA ARG A 143 -8.85 1.55 -4.89
C ARG A 143 -10.28 2.08 -4.90
N PHE A 144 -11.12 1.60 -5.82
CA PHE A 144 -12.52 1.95 -5.86
C PHE A 144 -13.24 1.50 -4.58
N PHE A 145 -13.06 0.25 -4.17
CA PHE A 145 -13.63 -0.27 -2.93
C PHE A 145 -13.04 0.41 -1.70
N SER A 146 -11.76 0.77 -1.72
CA SER A 146 -11.14 1.59 -0.67
C SER A 146 -11.92 2.87 -0.42
N GLY A 147 -12.09 3.69 -1.46
CA GLY A 147 -12.82 4.96 -1.37
C GLY A 147 -14.31 4.77 -1.09
N LEU A 148 -14.95 3.78 -1.71
CA LEU A 148 -16.38 3.51 -1.48
C LEU A 148 -16.64 3.08 -0.04
N LEU A 149 -15.88 2.11 0.48
CA LEU A 149 -16.01 1.64 1.86
C LEU A 149 -15.65 2.75 2.84
N GLY A 150 -14.56 3.49 2.59
CA GLY A 150 -14.16 4.62 3.42
C GLY A 150 -15.27 5.66 3.51
N GLN A 151 -15.81 6.08 2.37
CA GLN A 151 -16.89 7.07 2.31
C GLN A 151 -18.17 6.59 2.97
N VAL A 152 -18.60 5.35 2.71
CA VAL A 152 -19.84 4.81 3.30
C VAL A 152 -19.68 4.66 4.81
N LEU A 153 -18.59 4.08 5.30
CA LEU A 153 -18.37 3.84 6.73
C LEU A 153 -18.20 5.14 7.51
N TYR A 154 -17.49 6.11 6.94
CA TYR A 154 -17.29 7.43 7.56
C TYR A 154 -18.58 8.26 7.57
N SER A 155 -19.30 8.36 6.44
CA SER A 155 -20.51 9.19 6.35
C SER A 155 -21.73 8.65 7.11
N THR A 156 -21.72 7.37 7.47
CA THR A 156 -22.78 6.74 8.27
C THR A 156 -22.46 6.71 9.77
N ASP A 157 -21.36 7.35 10.20
CA ASP A 157 -20.84 7.34 11.56
C ASP A 157 -20.60 5.91 12.11
N LEU A 158 -20.45 4.91 11.22
CA LEU A 158 -20.13 3.54 11.61
C LEU A 158 -18.67 3.39 12.02
N MET A 159 -17.78 4.17 11.40
CA MET A 159 -16.35 4.21 11.70
C MET A 159 -15.82 5.63 11.58
N ASP A 160 -14.96 6.02 12.52
CA ASP A 160 -14.17 7.24 12.47
C ASP A 160 -12.83 7.02 11.73
N ALA A 161 -12.09 8.10 11.49
CA ALA A 161 -10.80 8.06 10.81
C ALA A 161 -9.79 7.12 11.51
N TYR A 162 -9.88 6.98 12.84
CA TYR A 162 -9.03 6.06 13.61
C TYR A 162 -9.38 4.59 13.33
N THR A 163 -10.65 4.21 13.45
CA THR A 163 -11.10 2.82 13.26
C THR A 163 -10.94 2.34 11.82
N LEU A 164 -11.03 3.24 10.82
CA LEU A 164 -10.70 2.92 9.44
C LEU A 164 -9.26 2.41 9.26
N ASN A 165 -8.31 2.84 10.10
CA ASN A 165 -6.93 2.34 10.02
C ASN A 165 -6.82 0.85 10.35
N TYR A 166 -7.69 0.31 11.22
CA TYR A 166 -7.74 -1.13 11.47
C TYR A 166 -8.24 -1.92 10.25
N LEU A 167 -9.21 -1.36 9.51
CA LEU A 167 -9.71 -1.99 8.30
C LEU A 167 -8.63 -2.05 7.20
N SER A 168 -7.92 -0.94 7.00
CA SER A 168 -6.77 -0.89 6.10
C SER A 168 -5.63 -1.83 6.53
N LEU A 169 -5.34 -1.90 7.84
CA LEU A 169 -4.34 -2.83 8.40
C LEU A 169 -4.69 -4.29 8.12
N GLY A 170 -5.96 -4.65 8.30
CA GLY A 170 -6.47 -5.98 7.96
C GLY A 170 -6.27 -6.30 6.47
N SER A 171 -6.56 -5.33 5.60
CA SER A 171 -6.38 -5.50 4.16
C SER A 171 -4.92 -5.72 3.75
N VAL A 172 -3.98 -4.89 4.25
CA VAL A 172 -2.56 -5.06 3.92
C VAL A 172 -1.96 -6.34 4.52
N THR A 173 -2.51 -6.83 5.64
CA THR A 173 -2.12 -8.11 6.23
C THR A 173 -2.58 -9.29 5.37
N ILE A 174 -3.81 -9.23 4.84
CA ILE A 174 -4.30 -10.21 3.86
C ILE A 174 -3.45 -10.18 2.59
N ALA A 175 -3.06 -8.98 2.13
CA ALA A 175 -2.17 -8.83 0.98
C ALA A 175 -0.82 -9.54 1.19
N LEU A 176 -0.17 -9.38 2.35
CA LEU A 176 1.06 -10.11 2.66
C LEU A 176 0.87 -11.64 2.57
N GLY A 177 -0.27 -12.16 3.04
CA GLY A 177 -0.61 -13.58 2.91
C GLY A 177 -0.57 -14.06 1.45
N PHE A 178 -1.10 -13.27 0.52
CA PHE A 178 -1.03 -13.58 -0.91
C PHE A 178 0.38 -13.41 -1.51
N ALA A 179 1.18 -12.47 -1.01
CA ALA A 179 2.56 -12.27 -1.46
C ALA A 179 3.48 -13.44 -1.08
N VAL A 180 3.21 -14.11 0.05
CA VAL A 180 3.99 -15.27 0.53
C VAL A 180 3.66 -16.57 -0.23
N CYS A 181 2.42 -16.71 -0.70
CA CYS A 181 1.94 -17.90 -1.44
C CYS A 181 2.62 -18.10 -2.82
#